data_AF-A0A956NMC1-F1
#
_entry.id   AF-A0A956NMC1-F1
#
_cell.length_a   1.000
_cell.length_b   1.000
_cell.length_c   1.000
_cell.angle_alpha   90.00
_cell.angle_beta   90.00
_cell.angle_gamma   90.00
#
_symmetry.space_group_name_H-M   'P 1'
#
loop_
_entity.id
_entity.type
_entity.pdbx_description
1 polymer ?
#
loop_
_entity_poly.entity_id
_entity_poly.type
_entity_poly.pdbx_seq_one_letter_code
_entity_poly.pdbx_strand_id
1 'polypeptide(L)'
;MITKKAISKIHLKVLSEKVAPILNELGFKFLKSNASFVKSGNEIDIVVKSFINSSSLIIDEDDNLTFLITLRSQPKLTKFSKWHEVNLGTDSRDLTNSINAQSLFAFEISNFEFSKEDFYEPTANQRFKNYISRSLSTKPKDSKDEVQLGEFIISEVLPLYQNIDNLEKLLANGRIPLYMKPKLLAYNGNIESSKSEYKLVYGKIQEDLQNEERESIRKHFEYELSKMKTDYRNLFNEEINCD
;
A
#
# COMPACT_ATOMS: atom_id res chain seq x y z
N MET A 1 -5.38 1.94 30.74
CA MET A 1 -4.83 1.92 29.37
C MET A 1 -5.42 0.71 28.69
N ILE A 2 -6.04 0.85 27.51
CA ILE A 2 -6.67 -0.29 26.84
C ILE A 2 -5.62 -1.26 26.28
N THR A 3 -5.92 -2.55 26.30
CA THR A 3 -5.00 -3.59 25.83
C THR A 3 -4.95 -3.62 24.30
N LYS A 4 -3.79 -4.05 23.75
CA LYS A 4 -3.68 -4.31 22.31
C LYS A 4 -4.73 -5.31 21.83
N LYS A 5 -5.04 -6.31 22.66
CA LYS A 5 -6.08 -7.31 22.37
C LYS A 5 -7.45 -6.66 22.22
N ALA A 6 -7.83 -5.77 23.14
CA ALA A 6 -9.09 -5.05 23.08
C ALA A 6 -9.17 -4.12 21.85
N ILE A 7 -8.10 -3.37 21.55
CA ILE A 7 -8.01 -2.55 20.33
C ILE A 7 -8.16 -3.41 19.07
N SER A 8 -7.53 -4.58 19.01
CA SER A 8 -7.70 -5.50 17.87
C SER A 8 -9.11 -6.06 17.76
N LYS A 9 -9.82 -6.32 18.87
CA LYS A 9 -11.24 -6.72 18.84
C LYS A 9 -12.10 -5.60 18.25
N ILE A 10 -11.94 -4.38 18.74
CA ILE A 10 -12.64 -3.19 18.21
C ILE A 10 -12.37 -3.05 16.71
N HIS A 11 -11.10 -3.13 16.32
CA HIS A 11 -10.67 -3.02 14.94
C HIS A 11 -11.38 -4.02 14.04
N LEU A 12 -11.36 -5.30 14.41
CA LEU A 12 -12.02 -6.33 13.61
C LEU A 12 -13.55 -6.15 13.58
N LYS A 13 -14.16 -5.67 14.67
CA LYS A 13 -15.60 -5.38 14.74
C LYS A 13 -15.98 -4.24 13.78
N VAL A 14 -15.26 -3.11 13.84
CA VAL A 14 -15.45 -1.98 12.92
C VAL A 14 -15.27 -2.43 11.47
N LEU A 15 -14.24 -3.22 11.18
CA LEU A 15 -14.03 -3.76 9.84
C LEU A 15 -15.18 -4.65 9.39
N SER A 16 -15.68 -5.55 10.24
CA SER A 16 -16.76 -6.46 9.86
C SER A 16 -18.13 -5.79 9.74
N GLU A 17 -18.42 -4.80 10.57
CA GLU A 17 -19.77 -4.22 10.69
C GLU A 17 -19.94 -2.94 9.87
N LYS A 18 -18.87 -2.14 9.71
CA LYS A 18 -18.95 -0.83 9.05
C LYS A 18 -18.30 -0.84 7.67
N VAL A 19 -17.16 -1.51 7.51
CA VAL A 19 -16.38 -1.48 6.26
C VAL A 19 -16.73 -2.64 5.33
N ALA A 20 -16.86 -3.85 5.87
CA ALA A 20 -17.10 -5.06 5.08
C ALA A 20 -18.40 -5.01 4.27
N PRO A 21 -19.55 -4.53 4.78
CA PRO A 21 -20.78 -4.48 3.98
C PRO A 21 -20.57 -3.72 2.66
N ILE A 22 -19.94 -2.55 2.73
CA ILE A 22 -19.71 -1.68 1.58
C ILE A 22 -18.72 -2.31 0.59
N LEU A 23 -17.59 -2.83 1.07
CA LEU A 23 -16.58 -3.43 0.17
C LEU A 23 -17.03 -4.79 -0.39
N ASN A 24 -17.83 -5.56 0.34
CA ASN A 24 -18.35 -6.85 -0.13
C ASN A 24 -19.33 -6.66 -1.29
N GLU A 25 -20.16 -5.60 -1.27
CA GLU A 25 -21.03 -5.23 -2.40
C GLU A 25 -20.23 -4.95 -3.69
N LEU A 26 -18.98 -4.49 -3.55
CA LEU A 26 -18.05 -4.24 -4.65
C LEU A 26 -17.24 -5.49 -5.06
N GLY A 27 -17.51 -6.64 -4.45
CA GLY A 27 -16.88 -7.92 -4.74
C GLY A 27 -15.56 -8.18 -4.01
N PHE A 28 -15.23 -7.40 -2.98
CA PHE A 28 -14.12 -7.75 -2.11
C PHE A 28 -14.50 -8.85 -1.13
N LYS A 29 -13.52 -9.65 -0.73
CA LYS A 29 -13.63 -10.64 0.33
C LYS A 29 -12.83 -10.19 1.55
N PHE A 30 -13.48 -10.08 2.71
CA PHE A 30 -12.79 -9.79 3.96
C PHE A 30 -11.95 -10.97 4.46
N LEU A 31 -10.67 -10.72 4.71
CA LEU A 31 -9.69 -11.63 5.29
C LEU A 31 -9.35 -11.18 6.71
N LYS A 32 -9.98 -11.82 7.70
CA LYS A 32 -9.85 -11.47 9.12
C LYS A 32 -8.42 -11.63 9.65
N SER A 33 -7.65 -12.60 9.14
CA SER A 33 -6.31 -12.95 9.63
C SER A 33 -5.28 -11.83 9.47
N ASN A 34 -5.48 -10.95 8.49
CA ASN A 34 -4.57 -9.85 8.18
C ASN A 34 -5.28 -8.49 8.08
N ALA A 35 -6.52 -8.40 8.58
CA ALA A 35 -7.35 -7.19 8.56
C ALA A 35 -7.38 -6.52 7.18
N SER A 36 -7.64 -7.31 6.13
CA SER A 36 -7.64 -6.83 4.74
C SER A 36 -8.84 -7.31 3.95
N PHE A 37 -9.15 -6.60 2.88
CA PHE A 37 -10.18 -6.94 1.91
C PHE A 37 -9.50 -7.20 0.57
N VAL A 38 -9.80 -8.32 -0.06
CA VAL A 38 -9.16 -8.71 -1.31
C VAL A 38 -10.21 -8.96 -2.38
N LYS A 39 -10.08 -8.28 -3.51
CA LYS A 39 -10.78 -8.62 -4.75
C LYS A 39 -9.76 -9.22 -5.70
N SER A 40 -9.85 -10.53 -5.89
CA SER A 40 -8.90 -11.27 -6.71
C SER A 40 -9.17 -11.04 -8.20
N GLY A 41 -8.10 -10.79 -8.94
CA GLY A 41 -8.08 -10.81 -10.41
C GLY A 41 -7.31 -12.02 -10.93
N ASN A 42 -6.98 -12.01 -12.22
CA ASN A 42 -6.18 -13.06 -12.85
C ASN A 42 -4.69 -12.88 -12.58
N GLU A 43 -4.19 -11.67 -12.83
CA GLU A 43 -2.78 -11.30 -12.61
C GLU A 43 -2.63 -10.28 -11.49
N ILE A 44 -3.70 -9.52 -11.18
CA ILE A 44 -3.68 -8.46 -10.17
C ILE A 44 -4.81 -8.66 -9.15
N ASP A 45 -4.46 -8.74 -7.89
CA ASP A 45 -5.38 -8.60 -6.76
C ASP A 45 -5.45 -7.15 -6.33
N ILE A 46 -6.64 -6.65 -5.99
CA ILE A 46 -6.77 -5.39 -5.25
C ILE A 46 -6.92 -5.71 -3.77
N VAL A 47 -6.05 -5.12 -2.98
CA VAL A 47 -5.99 -5.33 -1.54
C VAL A 47 -6.22 -4.02 -0.81
N VAL A 48 -7.30 -3.92 -0.05
CA VAL A 48 -7.51 -2.84 0.91
C VAL A 48 -7.09 -3.34 2.28
N LYS A 49 -5.96 -2.84 2.80
CA LYS A 49 -5.47 -3.18 4.16
C LYS A 49 -5.88 -2.12 5.15
N SER A 50 -6.22 -2.55 6.36
CA SER A 50 -6.50 -1.64 7.46
C SER A 50 -5.37 -1.63 8.48
N PHE A 51 -5.04 -0.44 8.96
CA PHE A 51 -4.00 -0.19 9.96
C PHE A 51 -4.59 0.54 11.16
N ILE A 52 -4.14 0.12 12.35
CA ILE A 52 -4.49 0.77 13.62
C ILE A 52 -3.47 1.86 13.88
N ASN A 53 -3.95 3.09 14.10
CA ASN A 53 -3.09 4.21 14.49
C ASN A 53 -2.66 4.10 15.95
N SER A 54 -1.50 4.69 16.28
CA SER A 54 -0.96 4.72 17.66
C SER A 54 -1.96 5.33 18.65
N SER A 55 -2.70 6.35 18.22
CA SER A 55 -3.85 6.94 18.93
C SER A 55 -5.14 6.64 18.17
N SER A 56 -5.65 5.43 18.33
CA SER A 56 -6.81 4.94 17.57
C SER A 56 -8.16 5.17 18.24
N LEU A 57 -8.21 5.72 19.46
CA LEU A 57 -9.45 6.03 20.16
C LEU A 57 -9.50 7.51 20.52
N ILE A 58 -10.63 8.14 20.19
CA ILE A 58 -10.97 9.52 20.56
C ILE A 58 -12.28 9.48 21.32
N ILE A 59 -12.37 10.25 22.40
CA ILE A 59 -13.62 10.54 23.09
C ILE A 59 -13.92 12.01 22.82
N ASP A 60 -15.10 12.30 22.28
CA ASP A 60 -15.55 13.67 22.03
C ASP A 60 -16.12 14.33 23.30
N GLU A 61 -16.68 15.54 23.15
CA GLU A 61 -17.24 16.29 24.28
C GLU A 61 -18.57 15.71 24.79
N ASP A 62 -19.22 14.86 24.00
CA ASP A 62 -20.49 14.20 24.28
C ASP A 62 -20.30 12.74 24.76
N ASP A 63 -19.08 12.38 25.18
CA ASP A 63 -18.67 11.05 25.61
C ASP A 63 -18.80 9.94 24.55
N ASN A 64 -18.88 10.29 23.25
CA ASN A 64 -18.90 9.31 22.18
C ASN A 64 -17.49 8.79 21.89
N LEU A 65 -17.37 7.46 21.83
CA LEU A 65 -16.11 6.81 21.54
C LEU A 65 -15.95 6.59 20.03
N THR A 66 -14.95 7.23 19.44
CA THR A 66 -14.60 7.12 18.03
C THR A 66 -13.34 6.27 17.84
N PHE A 67 -13.39 5.34 16.88
CA PHE A 67 -12.25 4.56 16.43
C PHE A 67 -11.64 5.13 15.16
N LEU A 68 -10.34 5.38 15.18
CA LEU A 68 -9.58 5.80 14.02
C LEU A 68 -8.84 4.63 13.38
N ILE A 69 -9.12 4.38 12.10
CA ILE A 69 -8.38 3.42 11.28
C ILE A 69 -7.90 4.07 10.00
N THR A 70 -6.76 3.60 9.52
CA THR A 70 -6.26 3.98 8.20
C THR A 70 -6.56 2.84 7.24
N LEU A 71 -7.23 3.13 6.12
CA LEU A 71 -7.35 2.16 5.02
C LEU A 71 -6.35 2.53 3.93
N ARG A 72 -5.65 1.52 3.44
CA ARG A 72 -4.73 1.64 2.31
C ARG A 72 -5.13 0.65 1.23
N SER A 73 -5.52 1.16 0.08
CA SER A 73 -5.77 0.36 -1.12
C SER A 73 -4.48 0.22 -1.92
N GLN A 74 -4.27 -0.96 -2.48
CA GLN A 74 -3.15 -1.23 -3.38
C GLN A 74 -3.51 -2.35 -4.36
N PRO A 75 -3.26 -2.19 -5.67
CA PRO A 75 -3.21 -3.32 -6.57
C PRO A 75 -1.89 -4.08 -6.36
N LYS A 76 -1.92 -5.40 -6.47
CA LYS A 76 -0.80 -6.32 -6.23
C LYS A 76 -0.81 -7.45 -7.23
N LEU A 77 0.35 -7.86 -7.72
CA LEU A 77 0.43 -9.03 -8.58
C LEU A 77 0.12 -10.31 -7.79
N THR A 78 -0.90 -11.08 -8.19
CA THR A 78 -1.48 -12.22 -7.46
C THR A 78 -0.46 -13.29 -7.08
N LYS A 79 0.57 -13.51 -7.93
CA LYS A 79 1.60 -14.54 -7.73
C LYS A 79 2.94 -14.03 -7.16
N PHE A 80 3.05 -12.74 -6.82
CA PHE A 80 4.31 -12.09 -6.43
C PHE A 80 4.42 -11.78 -4.93
N SER A 81 3.81 -12.60 -4.09
CA SER A 81 3.76 -12.38 -2.63
C SER A 81 5.06 -12.67 -1.87
N LYS A 82 6.11 -13.19 -2.54
CA LYS A 82 7.34 -13.71 -1.90
C LYS A 82 8.64 -13.24 -2.57
N TRP A 83 8.85 -11.93 -2.69
CA TRP A 83 10.19 -11.43 -3.04
C TRP A 83 10.96 -11.07 -1.77
N HIS A 84 12.21 -11.52 -1.72
CA HIS A 84 13.18 -11.07 -0.73
C HIS A 84 13.81 -9.79 -1.25
N GLU A 85 13.90 -8.79 -0.40
CA GLU A 85 14.69 -7.59 -0.65
C GLU A 85 16.15 -8.01 -0.84
N VAL A 86 16.68 -7.83 -2.05
CA VAL A 86 18.11 -7.98 -2.32
C VAL A 86 18.71 -6.58 -2.32
N ASN A 87 19.44 -6.27 -1.25
CA ASN A 87 20.06 -4.96 -1.09
C ASN A 87 21.29 -4.90 -2.00
N LEU A 88 21.18 -4.22 -3.15
CA LEU A 88 22.21 -4.15 -4.19
C LEU A 88 23.30 -3.09 -3.93
N GLY A 89 23.39 -2.57 -2.71
CA GLY A 89 24.56 -1.81 -2.23
C GLY A 89 24.74 -0.39 -2.78
N THR A 90 23.92 0.05 -3.73
CA THR A 90 23.87 1.44 -4.21
C THR A 90 22.44 1.73 -4.63
N ASP A 91 21.83 2.73 -4.00
CA ASP A 91 20.44 3.18 -4.17
C ASP A 91 19.41 2.05 -4.30
N SER A 92 18.79 1.69 -3.16
CA SER A 92 17.57 0.88 -3.15
C SER A 92 16.47 1.62 -3.93
N ARG A 93 16.41 1.39 -5.24
CA ARG A 93 15.25 1.70 -6.05
C ARG A 93 14.19 0.70 -5.62
N ASP A 94 13.42 1.07 -4.61
CA ASP A 94 12.33 0.24 -4.09
C ASP A 94 11.39 -0.12 -5.24
N LEU A 95 11.57 -1.32 -5.79
CA LEU A 95 10.67 -1.88 -6.78
C LEU A 95 9.43 -2.36 -6.03
N THR A 96 8.53 -1.43 -5.73
CA THR A 96 7.27 -1.77 -5.10
C THR A 96 6.37 -2.49 -6.10
N ASN A 97 5.93 -3.69 -5.75
CA ASN A 97 4.94 -4.45 -6.53
C ASN A 97 3.51 -3.94 -6.36
N SER A 98 3.35 -2.64 -6.08
CA SER A 98 2.06 -2.02 -5.76
C SER A 98 2.08 -0.50 -5.90
N ILE A 99 0.93 0.07 -6.28
CA ILE A 99 0.56 1.48 -6.08
C ILE A 99 -0.21 1.59 -4.76
N ASN A 100 -0.16 2.74 -4.09
CA ASN A 100 -0.85 2.91 -2.81
C ASN A 100 -1.73 4.15 -2.83
N ALA A 101 -2.96 4.01 -2.35
CA ALA A 101 -3.80 5.11 -1.90
C ALA A 101 -4.11 4.91 -0.41
N GLN A 102 -4.11 5.97 0.39
CA GLN A 102 -4.25 5.89 1.84
C GLN A 102 -5.10 7.03 2.39
N SER A 103 -6.05 6.69 3.26
CA SER A 103 -6.88 7.68 3.96
C SER A 103 -7.19 7.23 5.39
N LEU A 104 -7.46 8.21 6.26
CA LEU A 104 -7.85 8.03 7.65
C LEU A 104 -9.37 8.06 7.75
N PHE A 105 -9.94 7.19 8.57
CA PHE A 105 -11.39 7.08 8.80
C PHE A 105 -11.69 7.04 10.29
N ALA A 106 -12.75 7.75 10.65
CA ALA A 106 -13.33 7.75 11.98
C ALA A 106 -14.63 6.93 11.97
N PHE A 107 -14.77 6.03 12.93
CA PHE A 107 -15.99 5.24 13.13
C PHE A 107 -16.45 5.37 14.56
N GLU A 108 -17.65 5.89 14.76
CA GLU A 108 -18.29 5.86 16.07
C GLU A 108 -18.52 4.41 16.51
N ILE A 109 -18.08 4.09 17.72
CA ILE A 109 -18.27 2.79 18.35
C ILE A 109 -19.38 2.90 19.39
N SER A 110 -20.62 2.78 18.94
CA SER A 110 -21.75 2.56 19.85
C SER A 110 -21.72 1.12 20.40
N ASN A 111 -21.96 0.94 21.71
CA ASN A 111 -22.19 -0.36 22.36
C ASN A 111 -21.00 -1.35 22.35
N PHE A 112 -19.76 -0.88 22.54
CA PHE A 112 -18.65 -1.79 22.86
C PHE A 112 -18.50 -1.93 24.38
N GLU A 113 -18.96 -3.06 24.91
CA GLU A 113 -18.79 -3.37 26.33
C GLU A 113 -17.34 -3.73 26.61
N PHE A 114 -16.64 -2.84 27.31
CA PHE A 114 -15.31 -3.14 27.82
C PHE A 114 -15.41 -3.95 29.11
N SER A 115 -14.64 -5.03 29.20
CA SER A 115 -14.46 -5.75 30.47
C SER A 115 -13.20 -5.26 31.20
N LYS A 116 -13.04 -5.63 32.48
CA LYS A 116 -11.86 -5.23 33.26
C LYS A 116 -10.55 -5.73 32.63
N GLU A 117 -10.60 -6.90 31.98
CA GLU A 117 -9.46 -7.54 31.30
C GLU A 117 -9.05 -6.82 30.01
N ASP A 118 -9.91 -5.96 29.46
CA ASP A 118 -9.60 -5.15 28.29
C ASP A 118 -8.68 -3.96 28.65
N PHE A 119 -8.42 -3.72 29.94
CA PHE A 119 -7.52 -2.67 30.42
C PHE A 119 -6.28 -3.22 31.11
N TYR A 120 -5.13 -2.64 30.82
CA TYR A 120 -3.96 -2.75 31.67
C TYR A 120 -4.17 -1.95 32.95
N GLU A 121 -3.77 -2.54 34.06
CA GLU A 121 -3.45 -1.80 35.27
C GLU A 121 -2.09 -1.10 35.06
N PRO A 122 -2.05 0.24 34.95
CA PRO A 122 -0.83 0.93 34.57
C PRO A 122 0.15 0.95 35.74
N THR A 123 1.41 0.61 35.48
CA THR A 123 2.50 0.76 36.45
C THR A 123 2.75 2.24 36.78
N ALA A 124 3.42 2.54 37.89
CA ALA A 124 3.73 3.92 38.28
C ALA A 124 4.48 4.71 37.18
N ASN A 125 5.43 4.07 36.50
CA ASN A 125 6.17 4.67 35.37
C ASN A 125 5.25 4.94 34.16
N GLN A 126 4.33 4.02 33.85
CA GLN A 126 3.34 4.23 32.78
C GLN A 126 2.37 5.37 33.13
N ARG A 127 1.95 5.49 34.41
CA ARG A 127 1.11 6.61 34.89
C ARG A 127 1.84 7.95 34.70
N PHE A 128 3.12 8.02 35.07
CA PHE A 128 3.94 9.21 34.90
C PHE A 128 4.11 9.60 33.42
N LYS A 129 4.49 8.66 32.55
CA LYS A 129 4.63 8.91 31.10
C LYS A 129 3.32 9.37 30.45
N ASN A 130 2.20 8.79 30.86
CA ASN A 130 0.88 9.21 30.37
C ASN A 130 0.52 10.62 30.84
N TYR A 131 0.83 10.98 32.09
CA TYR A 131 0.59 12.32 32.61
C TYR A 131 1.37 13.38 31.81
N ILE A 132 2.66 13.14 31.59
CA ILE A 132 3.53 14.03 30.81
C ILE A 132 3.08 14.08 29.34
N SER A 133 2.76 12.93 28.73
CA SER A 133 2.32 12.92 27.32
C SER A 133 1.00 13.65 27.13
N ARG A 134 0.06 13.52 28.08
CA ARG A 134 -1.21 14.25 28.06
C ARG A 134 -1.05 15.74 28.29
N SER A 135 -0.13 16.16 29.15
CA SER A 135 0.12 17.60 29.39
C SER A 135 0.83 18.26 28.21
N LEU A 136 1.58 17.49 27.41
CA LEU A 136 2.31 17.95 26.23
C LEU A 136 1.54 17.80 24.92
N SER A 137 0.54 16.91 24.86
CA SER A 137 -0.30 16.77 23.68
C SER A 137 -1.22 17.97 23.56
N THR A 138 -0.92 18.88 22.62
CA THR A 138 -1.90 19.81 22.09
C THR A 138 -3.07 18.99 21.54
N LYS A 139 -4.31 19.32 21.94
CA LYS A 139 -5.52 18.76 21.32
C LYS A 139 -5.31 18.80 19.80
N PRO A 140 -5.56 17.69 19.07
CA PRO A 140 -5.49 17.75 17.62
C PRO A 140 -6.42 18.89 17.17
N LYS A 141 -5.84 19.92 16.55
CA LYS A 141 -6.61 20.95 15.87
C LYS A 141 -7.47 20.22 14.83
N ASP A 142 -8.78 20.42 14.92
CA ASP A 142 -9.83 20.05 13.95
C ASP A 142 -9.28 19.24 12.77
N SER A 143 -9.31 17.91 12.86
CA SER A 143 -8.98 17.05 11.73
C SER A 143 -10.13 17.15 10.72
N LYS A 144 -10.08 18.18 9.89
CA LYS A 144 -11.13 18.58 8.96
C LYS A 144 -11.29 17.72 7.70
N ASP A 145 -10.53 16.64 7.56
CA ASP A 145 -10.65 15.78 6.37
C ASP A 145 -11.02 14.34 6.78
N GLU A 146 -12.14 14.19 7.49
CA GLU A 146 -12.84 12.90 7.51
C GLU A 146 -13.42 12.66 6.13
N VAL A 147 -12.64 11.98 5.28
CA VAL A 147 -13.14 11.52 3.97
C VAL A 147 -14.19 10.46 4.23
N GLN A 148 -15.40 10.65 3.70
CA GLN A 148 -16.43 9.62 3.83
C GLN A 148 -15.95 8.34 3.14
N LEU A 149 -16.20 7.17 3.75
CA LEU A 149 -15.74 5.89 3.19
C LEU A 149 -16.21 5.68 1.74
N GLY A 150 -17.41 6.15 1.41
CA GLY A 150 -17.92 6.15 0.03
C GLY A 150 -17.10 7.03 -0.93
N GLU A 151 -16.68 8.22 -0.49
CA GLU A 151 -15.84 9.12 -1.28
C GLU A 151 -14.46 8.51 -1.53
N PHE A 152 -13.81 7.96 -0.50
CA PHE A 152 -12.54 7.23 -0.67
C PHE A 152 -12.66 6.07 -1.66
N ILE A 153 -13.76 5.32 -1.58
CA ILE A 153 -13.99 4.23 -2.51
C ILE A 153 -14.07 4.78 -3.94
N ILE A 154 -14.81 5.86 -4.16
CA ILE A 154 -15.01 6.43 -5.51
C ILE A 154 -13.76 7.13 -6.03
N SER A 155 -13.03 7.88 -5.18
CA SER A 155 -11.91 8.72 -5.60
C SER A 155 -10.57 8.00 -5.59
N GLU A 156 -10.38 7.02 -4.71
CA GLU A 156 -9.08 6.36 -4.52
C GLU A 156 -9.11 4.88 -4.89
N VAL A 157 -10.20 4.17 -4.62
CA VAL A 157 -10.27 2.71 -4.82
C VAL A 157 -10.75 2.37 -6.23
N LEU A 158 -11.85 2.96 -6.71
CA LEU A 158 -12.43 2.71 -8.02
C LEU A 158 -11.52 3.11 -9.20
N PRO A 159 -10.75 4.22 -9.16
CA PRO A 159 -9.86 4.57 -10.26
C PRO A 159 -8.71 3.59 -10.45
N LEU A 160 -8.33 2.85 -9.40
CA LEU A 160 -7.40 1.72 -9.54
C LEU A 160 -7.98 0.62 -10.44
N TYR A 161 -9.31 0.47 -10.54
CA TYR A 161 -9.96 -0.51 -11.41
C TYR A 161 -10.06 -0.07 -12.86
N GLN A 162 -10.17 1.23 -13.13
CA GLN A 162 -10.51 1.74 -14.47
C GLN A 162 -9.52 1.29 -15.56
N ASN A 163 -8.27 0.98 -15.19
CA ASN A 163 -7.24 0.50 -16.11
C ASN A 163 -6.72 -0.92 -15.81
N ILE A 164 -7.27 -1.60 -14.79
CA ILE A 164 -6.78 -2.92 -14.38
C ILE A 164 -7.00 -3.96 -15.47
N ASP A 165 -8.14 -3.97 -16.15
CA ASP A 165 -8.40 -4.95 -17.21
C ASP A 165 -7.41 -4.83 -18.38
N ASN A 166 -7.02 -3.60 -18.72
CA ASN A 166 -6.01 -3.34 -19.75
C ASN A 166 -4.63 -3.80 -19.29
N LEU A 167 -4.30 -3.52 -18.02
CA LEU A 167 -3.05 -3.96 -17.43
C LEU A 167 -2.99 -5.49 -17.28
N GLU A 168 -4.08 -6.15 -16.89
CA GLU A 168 -4.15 -7.61 -16.83
C GLU A 168 -3.97 -8.25 -18.20
N LYS A 169 -4.61 -7.71 -19.25
CA LYS A 169 -4.39 -8.16 -20.64
C LYS A 169 -2.93 -8.03 -21.04
N LEU A 170 -2.28 -6.92 -20.69
CA LEU A 170 -0.87 -6.68 -20.98
C LEU A 170 0.01 -7.70 -20.23
N LEU A 171 -0.24 -7.91 -18.94
CA LEU A 171 0.50 -8.86 -18.08
C LEU A 171 0.27 -10.33 -18.44
N ALA A 172 -0.90 -10.67 -18.97
CA ALA A 172 -1.28 -12.02 -19.39
C ALA A 172 -0.62 -12.44 -20.71
N ASN A 173 -0.09 -11.50 -21.51
CA ASN A 173 0.46 -11.77 -22.84
C ASN A 173 1.75 -12.63 -22.84
N GLY A 174 2.21 -13.12 -21.68
CA GLY A 174 3.31 -14.10 -21.53
C GLY A 174 4.71 -13.63 -21.93
N ARG A 175 4.81 -12.54 -22.70
CA ARG A 175 6.04 -11.93 -23.22
C ARG A 175 6.70 -10.96 -22.24
N ILE A 176 6.05 -10.67 -21.12
CA ILE A 176 6.55 -9.74 -20.10
C ILE A 176 7.31 -10.51 -19.03
N PRO A 177 8.63 -10.30 -18.90
CA PRO A 177 9.41 -10.89 -17.83
C PRO A 177 8.87 -10.51 -16.45
N LEU A 178 8.89 -11.47 -15.53
CA LEU A 178 8.29 -11.34 -14.20
C LEU A 178 8.83 -10.12 -13.41
N TYR A 179 10.12 -9.80 -13.52
CA TYR A 179 10.74 -8.67 -12.80
C TYR A 179 10.26 -7.27 -13.26
N MET A 180 9.56 -7.19 -14.39
CA MET A 180 9.10 -5.92 -14.97
C MET A 180 7.66 -5.58 -14.66
N LYS A 181 6.86 -6.60 -14.34
CA LYS A 181 5.46 -6.47 -13.97
C LYS A 181 5.24 -5.43 -12.83
N PRO A 182 6.12 -5.30 -11.82
CA PRO A 182 6.01 -4.25 -10.79
C PRO A 182 6.05 -2.82 -11.34
N LYS A 183 6.86 -2.52 -12.36
CA LYS A 183 6.98 -1.17 -12.93
C LYS A 183 5.71 -0.77 -13.67
N LEU A 184 5.16 -1.67 -14.48
CA LEU A 184 3.90 -1.46 -15.19
C LEU A 184 2.73 -1.24 -14.23
N LEU A 185 2.77 -1.96 -13.10
CA LEU A 185 1.83 -1.79 -12.02
C LEU A 185 1.98 -0.43 -11.34
N ALA A 186 3.21 0.07 -11.12
CA ALA A 186 3.49 1.35 -10.48
C ALA A 186 2.95 2.59 -11.25
N TYR A 187 2.71 2.45 -12.56
CA TYR A 187 2.11 3.50 -13.39
C TYR A 187 0.64 3.26 -13.75
N ASN A 188 -0.05 2.37 -13.04
CA ASN A 188 -1.48 2.08 -13.22
C ASN A 188 -1.84 1.71 -14.66
N GLY A 189 -0.94 0.99 -15.35
CA GLY A 189 -1.11 0.66 -16.77
C GLY A 189 -0.99 1.84 -17.73
N ASN A 190 -0.56 3.03 -17.28
CA ASN A 190 -0.17 4.11 -18.18
C ASN A 190 1.10 3.70 -18.93
N ILE A 191 0.90 3.31 -20.18
CA ILE A 191 1.94 2.83 -21.09
C ILE A 191 3.00 3.90 -21.30
N GLU A 192 2.61 5.16 -21.51
CA GLU A 192 3.55 6.25 -21.80
C GLU A 192 4.39 6.62 -20.58
N SER A 193 3.80 6.71 -19.39
CA SER A 193 4.57 6.92 -18.15
C SER A 193 5.52 5.75 -17.87
N SER A 194 5.06 4.51 -18.12
CA SER A 194 5.92 3.33 -18.01
C SER A 194 7.08 3.37 -19.01
N LYS A 195 6.83 3.78 -20.26
CA LYS A 195 7.86 3.94 -21.30
C LYS A 195 8.88 5.01 -20.91
N SER A 196 8.43 6.17 -20.45
CA SER A 196 9.29 7.28 -20.02
C SER A 196 10.21 6.86 -18.88
N GLU A 197 9.69 6.19 -17.85
CA GLU A 197 10.53 5.67 -16.77
C GLU A 197 11.51 4.60 -17.27
N TYR A 198 11.06 3.75 -18.20
CA TYR A 198 11.92 2.73 -18.78
C TYR A 198 13.14 3.35 -19.48
N LYS A 199 12.90 4.37 -20.30
CA LYS A 199 13.94 5.16 -20.98
C LYS A 199 14.84 5.87 -19.98
N LEU A 200 14.28 6.44 -18.92
CA LEU A 200 15.04 7.14 -17.88
C LEU A 200 15.96 6.18 -17.10
N VAL A 201 15.46 5.01 -16.70
CA VAL A 201 16.27 3.98 -16.03
C VAL A 201 17.34 3.44 -16.98
N TYR A 202 17.01 3.22 -18.25
CA TYR A 202 17.96 2.78 -19.27
C TYR A 202 19.10 3.78 -19.45
N GLY A 203 18.78 5.08 -19.60
CA GLY A 203 19.75 6.16 -19.71
C GLY A 203 20.68 6.24 -18.50
N LYS A 204 20.14 6.14 -17.27
CA LYS A 204 20.95 6.11 -16.05
C LYS A 204 21.93 4.94 -16.02
N ILE A 205 21.51 3.73 -16.39
CA ILE A 205 22.42 2.57 -16.44
C ILE A 205 23.48 2.75 -17.54
N GLN A 206 23.17 3.42 -18.65
CA GLN A 206 24.17 3.77 -19.66
C GLN A 206 25.19 4.79 -19.12
N GLU A 207 24.77 5.79 -18.35
CA GLU A 207 25.66 6.74 -17.68
C GLU A 207 26.53 6.03 -16.64
N ASP A 208 25.95 5.17 -15.80
CA ASP A 208 26.69 4.37 -14.81
C ASP A 208 27.74 3.48 -15.49
N LEU A 209 27.39 2.85 -16.63
CA LEU A 209 28.30 2.04 -17.44
C LEU A 209 29.48 2.84 -18.01
N GLN A 210 29.25 4.09 -18.42
CA GLN A 210 30.31 4.96 -18.95
C GLN A 210 31.34 5.33 -17.88
N ASN A 211 30.90 5.42 -16.62
CA ASN A 211 31.72 5.81 -15.48
C ASN A 211 32.33 4.62 -14.72
N GLU A 212 31.98 3.38 -15.08
CA GLU A 212 32.44 2.19 -14.37
C GLU A 212 33.77 1.65 -14.92
N GLU A 213 34.78 1.62 -14.05
CA GLU A 213 36.14 1.17 -14.37
C GLU A 213 36.34 -0.34 -14.12
N ARG A 214 35.46 -0.99 -13.34
CA ARG A 214 35.56 -2.41 -13.04
C ARG A 214 34.90 -3.27 -14.11
N GLU A 215 35.71 -4.02 -14.84
CA GLU A 215 35.30 -4.92 -15.94
C GLU A 215 34.16 -5.90 -15.58
N SER A 216 34.14 -6.42 -14.35
CA SER A 216 33.08 -7.34 -13.90
C SER A 216 31.72 -6.65 -13.73
N ILE A 217 31.73 -5.40 -13.26
CA ILE A 217 30.51 -4.60 -13.08
C ILE A 217 30.04 -4.07 -14.43
N ARG A 218 30.99 -3.64 -15.28
CA ARG A 218 30.74 -3.24 -16.67
C ARG A 218 29.98 -4.32 -17.45
N LYS A 219 30.45 -5.57 -17.44
CA LYS A 219 29.78 -6.70 -18.10
C LYS A 219 28.38 -6.97 -17.56
N HIS A 220 28.17 -6.74 -16.26
CA HIS A 220 26.85 -6.87 -15.66
C HIS A 220 25.89 -5.81 -16.19
N PHE A 221 26.32 -4.54 -16.25
CA PHE A 221 25.52 -3.46 -16.83
C PHE A 221 25.24 -3.66 -18.33
N GLU A 222 26.22 -4.12 -19.11
CA GLU A 222 26.02 -4.46 -20.52
C GLU A 222 24.96 -5.56 -20.72
N TYR A 223 24.99 -6.60 -19.86
CA TYR A 223 23.97 -7.64 -19.84
C TYR A 223 22.57 -7.09 -19.50
N GLU A 224 22.46 -6.27 -18.45
CA GLU A 224 21.19 -5.68 -18.04
C GLU A 224 20.62 -4.73 -19.11
N LEU A 225 21.46 -3.90 -19.76
CA LEU A 225 21.03 -3.05 -20.88
C LEU A 225 20.52 -3.85 -22.07
N SER A 226 21.21 -4.94 -22.45
CA SER A 226 20.78 -5.83 -23.54
C SER A 226 19.42 -6.48 -23.25
N LYS A 227 19.24 -6.94 -22.02
CA LYS A 227 17.99 -7.50 -21.51
C LYS A 227 16.87 -6.45 -21.54
N MET A 228 17.13 -5.25 -21.01
CA MET A 228 16.19 -4.14 -21.01
C MET A 228 15.76 -3.72 -22.44
N LYS A 229 16.68 -3.73 -23.41
CA LYS A 229 16.36 -3.46 -24.82
C LYS A 229 15.38 -4.48 -25.40
N THR A 230 15.66 -5.76 -25.16
CA THR A 230 14.81 -6.87 -25.59
C THR A 230 13.42 -6.75 -24.97
N ASP A 231 13.38 -6.43 -23.68
CA ASP A 231 12.15 -6.28 -22.95
C ASP A 231 11.30 -5.10 -23.42
N TYR A 232 11.90 -3.93 -23.63
CA TYR A 232 11.21 -2.73 -24.11
C TYR A 232 10.53 -3.02 -25.45
N ARG A 233 11.25 -3.71 -26.35
CA ARG A 233 10.72 -4.16 -27.64
C ARG A 233 9.56 -5.13 -27.49
N ASN A 234 9.67 -6.11 -26.60
CA ASN A 234 8.59 -7.08 -26.37
C ASN A 234 7.36 -6.45 -25.74
N LEU A 235 7.54 -5.42 -24.90
CA LEU A 235 6.49 -4.74 -24.16
C LEU A 235 5.71 -3.73 -24.99
N PHE A 236 6.45 -2.89 -25.72
CA PHE A 236 5.87 -1.73 -26.41
C PHE A 236 5.86 -1.89 -27.92
N ASN A 237 6.42 -2.98 -28.45
CA ASN A 237 6.60 -3.21 -29.89
C ASN A 237 7.38 -2.06 -30.57
N GLU A 238 8.33 -1.49 -29.85
CA GLU A 238 9.12 -0.32 -30.23
C GLU A 238 10.61 -0.54 -29.87
N GLU A 239 11.54 0.12 -30.56
CA GLU A 239 12.94 0.14 -30.14
C GLU A 239 13.19 1.26 -29.11
N ILE A 240 14.05 0.99 -28.14
CA ILE A 240 14.44 2.02 -27.18
C ILE A 240 15.48 2.95 -27.83
N ASN A 241 15.01 4.14 -28.21
CA ASN A 241 15.88 5.24 -28.61
C ASN A 241 16.01 6.16 -27.40
N CYS A 242 17.22 6.22 -26.85
CA CYS A 242 17.63 7.24 -25.89
C CYS A 242 18.51 8.20 -26.69
N ASP A 243 18.01 9.42 -26.89
CA ASP A 243 18.79 10.54 -27.42
C ASP A 243 19.80 11.03 -26.37
#